data_AF-A0A8B9UTA1-F1
#
_entry.id   AF-A0A8B9UTA1-F1
#
_cell.length_a   1.000
_cell.length_b   1.000
_cell.length_c   1.000
_cell.angle_alpha   90.00
_cell.angle_beta   90.00
_cell.angle_gamma   90.00
#
_symmetry.space_group_name_H-M   'P 1'
#
loop_
_entity.id
_entity.type
_entity.pdbx_description
1 polymer ?
#
loop_
_entity_poly.entity_id
_entity_poly.type
_entity_poly.pdbx_seq_one_letter_code
_entity_poly.pdbx_strand_id
1 'polypeptide(L)'
;MASIPVLKQETLFRNSTWSYRIPALLYLPRFSIILAFAEEREDVVDEHAKLIAMRRGMYDPTTHHVQWSSMETIVSAQLKDHRSMNPCPVYDEVSGKLILFFIAVPGKISEQHQLRTKTNLVRLCYITSMDQGRTWSTVQDITEGTISSEYKNWATFAVGPGHGLQLLNEARSLVIPAYAYRILDPKQHPTPHAFCFISSDHGTTWEMGNFVGKESAVECQVAEVHTCGRRVLYCNARSSKGARIQAVSYNHGVDFEGGQRVEMLVEPPFGCHGSVTAFPPPRDARCQDSWLLYTHPTDPKVQKGHGMPLS
;
A
#
# COMPACT_ATOMS: atom_id res chain seq x y z
N MET A 1 -28.64 -5.85 9.94
CA MET A 1 -27.62 -6.19 10.96
C MET A 1 -27.00 -4.88 11.42
N ALA A 2 -26.92 -4.65 12.73
CA ALA A 2 -26.25 -3.48 13.28
C ALA A 2 -24.74 -3.58 13.00
N SER A 3 -24.10 -2.47 12.66
CA SER A 3 -22.64 -2.40 12.55
C SER A 3 -21.99 -2.71 13.90
N ILE A 4 -20.81 -3.33 13.89
CA ILE A 4 -20.01 -3.58 15.10
C ILE A 4 -19.83 -2.25 15.84
N PRO A 5 -20.03 -2.18 17.16
CA PRO A 5 -19.79 -0.97 17.92
C PRO A 5 -18.32 -0.57 17.79
N VAL A 6 -18.07 0.65 17.33
CA VAL A 6 -16.73 1.23 17.17
C VAL A 6 -16.52 2.32 18.21
N LEU A 7 -15.29 2.46 18.71
CA LEU A 7 -14.94 3.51 19.68
C LEU A 7 -15.18 4.91 19.11
N LYS A 8 -14.84 5.11 17.83
CA LYS A 8 -14.99 6.39 17.13
C LYS A 8 -15.18 6.16 15.63
N GLN A 9 -16.09 6.92 15.02
CA GLN A 9 -16.23 7.03 13.57
C GLN A 9 -16.31 8.50 13.20
N GLU A 10 -15.37 8.97 12.39
CA GLU A 10 -15.26 10.37 11.97
C GLU A 10 -14.86 10.44 10.50
N THR A 11 -15.46 11.35 9.73
CA THR A 11 -15.06 11.62 8.35
C THR A 11 -13.83 12.54 8.34
N LEU A 12 -12.67 12.02 7.97
CA LEU A 12 -11.42 12.80 7.93
C LEU A 12 -11.28 13.62 6.65
N PHE A 13 -11.65 13.03 5.51
CA PHE A 13 -11.63 13.66 4.19
C PHE A 13 -13.06 13.70 3.67
N ARG A 14 -13.56 14.89 3.36
CA ARG A 14 -14.93 15.10 2.87
C ARG A 14 -14.85 15.69 1.48
N ASN A 15 -15.50 15.04 0.52
CA ASN A 15 -15.60 15.54 -0.84
C ASN A 15 -16.34 16.89 -0.85
N SER A 16 -15.76 17.85 -1.56
CA SER A 16 -16.33 19.18 -1.79
C SER A 16 -15.87 19.68 -3.16
N THR A 17 -15.00 20.68 -3.20
CA THR A 17 -14.30 21.12 -4.41
C THR A 17 -13.40 20.02 -4.96
N TRP A 18 -12.80 19.23 -4.07
CA TRP A 18 -11.94 18.10 -4.41
C TRP A 18 -12.59 16.78 -4.00
N SER A 19 -12.25 15.71 -4.70
CA SER A 19 -12.54 14.32 -4.32
C SER A 19 -11.33 13.70 -3.65
N TYR A 20 -11.57 12.90 -2.60
CA TYR A 20 -10.52 12.17 -1.89
C TYR A 20 -10.72 10.67 -2.01
N ARG A 21 -9.69 9.97 -2.52
CA ARG A 21 -9.69 8.51 -2.68
C ARG A 21 -8.32 7.94 -2.30
N ILE A 22 -8.20 6.62 -2.34
CA ILE A 22 -6.95 5.89 -2.16
C ILE A 22 -6.29 6.22 -0.80
N PRO A 23 -6.93 5.78 0.31
CA PRO A 23 -6.47 6.12 1.65
C PRO A 23 -5.18 5.36 2.00
N ALA A 24 -4.32 6.02 2.75
CA ALA A 24 -3.25 5.36 3.51
C ALA A 24 -3.23 5.85 4.95
N LEU A 25 -2.91 4.96 5.89
CA LEU A 25 -2.87 5.26 7.32
C LEU A 25 -1.59 4.71 7.91
N LEU A 26 -0.88 5.51 8.68
CA LEU A 26 0.36 5.11 9.35
C LEU A 26 0.33 5.57 10.80
N TYR A 27 0.60 4.65 11.73
CA TYR A 27 0.75 4.96 13.15
C TYR A 27 2.23 5.01 13.52
N LEU A 28 2.62 6.06 14.25
CA LEU A 28 3.96 6.29 14.78
C LEU A 28 3.90 6.11 16.31
N PRO A 29 4.10 4.88 16.82
CA PRO A 29 3.84 4.55 18.23
C PRO A 29 4.69 5.37 19.20
N ARG A 30 5.96 5.61 18.85
CA ARG A 30 6.90 6.39 19.67
C ARG A 30 6.41 7.81 19.99
N PHE A 31 5.57 8.39 19.13
CA PHE A 31 5.08 9.76 19.27
C PHE A 31 3.57 9.83 19.53
N SER A 32 2.88 8.69 19.54
CA SER A 32 1.43 8.62 19.53
C SER A 32 0.82 9.49 18.42
N ILE A 33 1.38 9.44 17.21
CA ILE A 33 0.89 10.18 16.04
C ILE A 33 0.31 9.21 15.04
N ILE A 34 -0.84 9.55 14.46
CA ILE A 34 -1.42 8.87 13.30
C ILE A 34 -1.37 9.84 12.12
N LEU A 35 -0.91 9.38 10.98
CA LEU A 35 -0.92 10.12 9.71
C LEU A 35 -1.92 9.45 8.77
N ALA A 36 -2.92 10.21 8.33
CA ALA A 36 -3.88 9.77 7.33
C ALA A 36 -3.59 10.51 6.02
N PHE A 37 -3.48 9.78 4.92
CA PHE A 37 -3.22 10.30 3.59
C PHE A 37 -4.36 9.91 2.64
N ALA A 38 -4.56 10.71 1.61
CA ALA A 38 -5.45 10.42 0.49
C ALA A 38 -4.96 11.12 -0.78
N GLU A 39 -5.29 10.58 -1.95
CA GLU A 39 -5.21 11.34 -3.19
C GLU A 39 -6.21 12.51 -3.16
N GLU A 40 -5.75 13.69 -3.55
CA GLU A 40 -6.58 14.87 -3.83
C GLU A 40 -6.80 14.97 -5.35
N ARG A 41 -8.07 15.01 -5.76
CA ARG A 41 -8.49 14.76 -7.16
C ARG A 41 -9.53 15.78 -7.61
N GLU A 42 -9.52 16.16 -8.89
CA GLU A 42 -10.55 17.05 -9.48
C GLU A 42 -11.94 16.42 -9.40
N ASP A 43 -12.02 15.09 -9.58
CA ASP A 43 -13.24 14.31 -9.45
C ASP A 43 -12.92 12.81 -9.15
N VAL A 44 -13.88 11.93 -9.42
CA VAL A 44 -13.78 10.49 -9.13
C VAL A 44 -13.00 9.68 -10.17
N VAL A 45 -12.54 10.29 -11.27
CA VAL A 45 -11.76 9.66 -12.36
C VAL A 45 -10.28 9.57 -11.97
N ASP A 46 -9.62 8.44 -12.24
CA ASP A 46 -8.27 8.17 -11.71
C ASP A 46 -7.21 9.08 -12.34
N GLU A 47 -7.37 9.44 -13.61
CA GLU A 47 -6.52 10.37 -14.34
C GLU A 47 -6.62 11.82 -13.83
N HIS A 48 -7.59 12.10 -12.97
CA HIS A 48 -7.85 13.42 -12.40
C HIS A 48 -7.27 13.60 -10.99
N ALA A 49 -6.46 12.64 -10.52
CA ALA A 49 -5.59 12.87 -9.37
C ALA A 49 -4.61 14.03 -9.62
N LYS A 50 -4.21 14.71 -8.54
CA LYS A 50 -3.27 15.83 -8.61
C LYS A 50 -2.13 15.65 -7.62
N LEU A 51 -2.48 15.66 -6.33
CA LEU A 51 -1.55 15.71 -5.21
C LEU A 51 -2.00 14.73 -4.11
N ILE A 52 -1.23 14.68 -3.03
CA ILE A 52 -1.54 13.90 -1.84
C ILE A 52 -1.93 14.87 -0.72
N ALA A 53 -3.11 14.66 -0.14
CA ALA A 53 -3.56 15.34 1.07
C ALA A 53 -3.23 14.50 2.31
N MET A 54 -3.02 15.17 3.44
CA MET A 54 -2.72 14.54 4.72
C MET A 54 -3.48 15.21 5.86
N ARG A 55 -3.83 14.42 6.89
CA ARG A 55 -4.18 14.91 8.23
C ARG A 55 -3.27 14.24 9.26
N ARG A 56 -2.80 15.01 10.22
CA ARG A 56 -2.00 14.54 11.35
C ARG A 56 -2.87 14.45 12.60
N GLY A 57 -2.89 13.30 13.24
CA GLY A 57 -3.69 13.01 14.43
C GLY A 57 -2.79 12.74 15.63
N MET A 58 -3.08 13.35 16.77
CA MET A 58 -2.46 12.99 18.04
C MET A 58 -3.37 11.99 18.75
N TYR A 59 -2.87 10.79 18.98
CA TYR A 59 -3.57 9.69 19.65
C TYR A 59 -3.31 9.74 21.15
N ASP A 60 -4.38 9.71 21.94
CA ASP A 60 -4.29 9.53 23.38
C ASP A 60 -4.63 8.08 23.73
N PRO A 61 -3.65 7.27 24.19
CA PRO A 61 -3.88 5.87 24.54
C PRO A 61 -4.75 5.68 25.79
N THR A 62 -4.95 6.73 26.61
CA THR A 62 -5.77 6.68 27.82
C THR A 62 -7.25 6.82 27.49
N THR A 63 -7.58 7.79 26.62
CA THR A 63 -8.97 8.05 26.20
C THR A 63 -9.35 7.33 24.91
N HIS A 64 -8.38 6.71 24.23
CA HIS A 64 -8.50 6.12 22.90
C HIS A 64 -9.06 7.09 21.85
N HIS A 65 -8.81 8.39 22.02
CA HIS A 65 -9.23 9.43 21.09
C HIS A 65 -8.08 9.93 20.23
N VAL A 66 -8.44 10.38 19.02
CA VAL A 66 -7.52 11.06 18.10
C VAL A 66 -7.98 12.50 17.91
N GLN A 67 -7.06 13.43 18.16
CA GLN A 67 -7.23 14.85 17.85
C GLN A 67 -6.55 15.16 16.52
N TRP A 68 -7.35 15.41 15.48
CA TRP A 68 -6.86 15.67 14.12
C TRP A 68 -6.58 17.14 13.87
N SER A 69 -5.46 17.44 13.23
CA SER A 69 -5.13 18.76 12.69
C SER A 69 -6.00 19.11 11.48
N SER A 70 -5.89 20.36 11.01
CA SER A 70 -6.34 20.72 9.67
C SER A 70 -5.71 19.81 8.61
N MET A 71 -6.44 19.63 7.51
CA MET A 71 -5.94 18.95 6.33
C MET A 71 -4.94 19.84 5.60
N GLU A 72 -3.89 19.22 5.09
CA GLU A 72 -2.80 19.88 4.37
C GLU A 72 -2.52 19.12 3.07
N THR A 73 -2.26 19.84 2.00
CA THR A 73 -1.80 19.25 0.73
C THR A 73 -0.28 19.20 0.75
N ILE A 74 0.32 18.03 0.50
CA ILE A 74 1.77 17.86 0.52
C ILE A 74 2.36 18.31 -0.83
N VAL A 75 2.63 19.60 -0.96
CA VAL A 75 3.10 20.22 -2.21
C VAL A 75 4.46 19.71 -2.70
N SER A 76 5.26 19.09 -1.85
CA SER A 76 6.54 18.48 -2.25
C SER A 76 6.37 17.08 -2.86
N ALA A 77 5.24 16.42 -2.65
CA ALA A 77 4.93 15.08 -3.18
C ALA A 77 4.46 15.16 -4.64
N GLN A 78 5.25 15.76 -5.53
CA GLN A 78 4.92 15.87 -6.96
C GLN A 78 6.16 16.00 -7.84
N LEU A 79 6.07 15.46 -9.05
CA LEU A 79 6.95 15.84 -10.16
C LEU A 79 6.23 16.86 -11.04
N LYS A 80 6.99 17.79 -11.63
CA LYS A 80 6.44 18.79 -12.55
C LYS A 80 5.68 18.10 -13.69
N ASP A 81 4.49 18.59 -14.01
CA ASP A 81 3.62 18.09 -15.08
C ASP A 81 3.14 16.63 -14.89
N HIS A 82 3.27 16.07 -13.67
CA HIS A 82 2.76 14.76 -13.31
C HIS A 82 1.68 14.87 -12.22
N ARG A 83 0.78 13.89 -12.18
CA ARG A 83 -0.11 13.66 -11.04
C ARG A 83 0.50 12.66 -10.08
N SER A 84 0.30 12.88 -8.79
CA SER A 84 0.74 11.96 -7.73
C SER A 84 -0.40 11.05 -7.29
N MET A 85 -0.13 9.74 -7.21
CA MET A 85 -1.12 8.71 -6.89
C MET A 85 -0.53 7.65 -5.95
N ASN A 86 -1.41 6.84 -5.35
CA ASN A 86 -1.06 5.71 -4.49
C ASN A 86 -0.10 6.06 -3.33
N PRO A 87 -0.52 6.92 -2.37
CA PRO A 87 0.28 7.18 -1.19
C PRO A 87 0.60 5.87 -0.46
N CYS A 88 1.89 5.63 -0.21
CA CYS A 88 2.39 4.45 0.48
C CYS A 88 3.43 4.83 1.55
N PRO A 89 2.97 5.21 2.77
CA PRO A 89 3.85 5.65 3.84
C PRO A 89 4.47 4.46 4.60
N VAL A 90 5.74 4.60 4.98
CA VAL A 90 6.46 3.69 5.89
C VAL A 90 7.29 4.49 6.89
N TYR A 91 7.41 4.01 8.12
CA TYR A 91 8.25 4.63 9.15
C TYR A 91 9.44 3.73 9.47
N ASP A 92 10.64 4.30 9.36
CA ASP A 92 11.85 3.66 9.85
C ASP A 92 12.10 4.08 11.31
N GLU A 93 11.86 3.16 12.24
CA GLU A 93 12.06 3.40 13.67
C GLU A 93 13.54 3.56 14.06
N VAL A 94 14.47 2.99 13.28
CA VAL A 94 15.90 3.02 13.56
C VAL A 94 16.45 4.40 13.24
N SER A 95 16.20 4.90 12.03
CA SER A 95 16.68 6.22 11.62
C SER A 95 15.74 7.35 12.03
N GLY A 96 14.52 7.04 12.48
CA GLY A 96 13.47 8.00 12.79
C GLY A 96 12.85 8.68 11.56
N LYS A 97 13.03 8.09 10.37
CA LYS A 97 12.68 8.70 9.07
C LYS A 97 11.31 8.21 8.63
N LEU A 98 10.40 9.14 8.37
CA LEU A 98 9.15 8.87 7.66
C LEU A 98 9.42 8.95 6.16
N ILE A 99 9.02 7.94 5.40
CA ILE A 99 9.14 7.91 3.94
C ILE A 99 7.73 7.74 3.37
N LEU A 100 7.32 8.65 2.49
CA LEU A 100 6.07 8.54 1.75
C LEU A 100 6.39 8.20 0.29
N PHE A 101 6.16 6.96 -0.09
CA PHE A 101 6.18 6.53 -1.48
C PHE A 101 4.91 6.95 -2.20
N PHE A 102 5.03 7.19 -3.50
CA PHE A 102 3.91 7.42 -4.40
C PHE A 102 4.37 7.15 -5.84
N ILE A 103 3.41 7.00 -6.75
CA ILE A 103 3.71 7.03 -8.19
C ILE A 103 3.38 8.39 -8.78
N ALA A 104 4.16 8.80 -9.78
CA ALA A 104 3.89 9.99 -10.56
C ALA A 104 3.66 9.62 -12.04
N VAL A 105 2.56 10.11 -12.62
CA VAL A 105 2.18 9.81 -14.01
C VAL A 105 2.01 11.12 -14.80
N PRO A 106 2.57 11.26 -16.02
CA PRO A 106 2.45 12.49 -16.79
C PRO A 106 0.99 12.87 -17.08
N GLY A 107 0.63 14.12 -16.76
CA GLY A 107 -0.68 14.71 -17.02
C GLY A 107 -1.85 13.78 -16.71
N LYS A 108 -2.72 13.58 -17.72
CA LYS A 108 -3.93 12.73 -17.64
C LYS A 108 -3.79 11.41 -18.42
N ILE A 109 -2.57 10.92 -18.63
CA ILE A 109 -2.36 9.64 -19.34
C ILE A 109 -2.93 8.48 -18.50
N SER A 110 -3.87 7.73 -19.06
CA SER A 110 -4.54 6.62 -18.36
C SER A 110 -3.67 5.37 -18.24
N GLU A 111 -3.97 4.54 -17.24
CA GLU A 111 -3.40 3.18 -17.15
C GLU A 111 -3.74 2.37 -18.41
N GLN A 112 -4.98 2.46 -18.88
CA GLN A 112 -5.43 1.77 -20.09
C GLN A 112 -4.63 2.17 -21.34
N HIS A 113 -4.24 3.45 -21.45
CA HIS A 113 -3.37 3.89 -22.55
C HIS A 113 -2.03 3.15 -22.51
N GLN A 114 -1.38 3.13 -21.35
CA GLN A 114 -0.08 2.47 -21.14
C GLN A 114 -0.16 0.96 -21.36
N LEU A 115 -1.24 0.30 -20.91
CA LEU A 115 -1.51 -1.12 -21.16
C LEU A 115 -1.65 -1.44 -22.65
N ARG A 116 -2.39 -0.59 -23.39
CA ARG A 116 -2.61 -0.75 -24.83
C ARG A 116 -1.34 -0.49 -25.64
N THR A 117 -0.59 0.56 -25.31
CA THR A 117 0.63 0.95 -26.03
C THR A 117 1.87 0.22 -25.55
N LYS A 118 1.77 -0.50 -24.42
CA LYS A 118 2.89 -1.21 -23.77
C LYS A 118 4.08 -0.27 -23.51
N THR A 119 3.76 0.97 -23.15
CA THR A 119 4.74 2.03 -22.91
C THR A 119 4.56 2.53 -21.49
N ASN A 120 5.50 2.18 -20.61
CA ASN A 120 5.52 2.61 -19.23
C ASN A 120 5.99 4.07 -19.11
N LEU A 121 5.18 4.87 -18.45
CA LEU A 121 5.40 6.30 -18.18
C LEU A 121 5.33 6.61 -16.68
N VAL A 122 5.22 5.60 -15.83
CA VAL A 122 5.10 5.76 -14.38
C VAL A 122 6.47 6.01 -13.75
N ARG A 123 6.57 7.00 -12.86
CA ARG A 123 7.75 7.24 -12.02
C ARG A 123 7.50 6.74 -10.60
N LEU A 124 8.50 6.08 -10.02
CA LEU A 124 8.53 5.69 -8.61
C LEU A 124 9.19 6.81 -7.82
N CYS A 125 8.43 7.44 -6.92
CA CYS A 125 8.90 8.59 -6.17
C CYS A 125 8.74 8.38 -4.67
N TYR A 126 9.55 9.10 -3.89
CA TYR A 126 9.28 9.32 -2.48
C TYR A 126 9.66 10.72 -2.02
N ILE A 127 9.10 11.11 -0.88
CA ILE A 127 9.57 12.22 -0.04
C ILE A 127 9.79 11.71 1.38
N THR A 128 10.60 12.44 2.15
CA THR A 128 10.94 12.05 3.53
C THR A 128 10.64 13.16 4.52
N SER A 129 10.40 12.78 5.78
CA SER A 129 10.22 13.71 6.89
C SER A 129 10.96 13.19 8.13
N MET A 130 11.64 14.12 8.83
CA MET A 130 12.33 13.85 10.10
C MET A 130 11.56 14.41 11.32
N ASP A 131 10.44 15.08 11.09
CA ASP A 131 9.63 15.78 12.08
C ASP A 131 8.17 15.32 12.09
N GLN A 132 7.98 14.01 11.83
CA GLN A 132 6.70 13.31 11.92
C GLN A 132 5.62 13.91 11.01
N GLY A 133 6.03 14.24 9.77
CA GLY A 133 5.17 14.72 8.69
C GLY A 133 4.87 16.21 8.70
N ARG A 134 5.55 17.02 9.53
CA ARG A 134 5.35 18.48 9.57
C ARG A 134 6.02 19.18 8.38
N THR A 135 7.23 18.76 8.05
CA THR A 135 7.95 19.21 6.86
C THR A 135 8.42 18.01 6.07
N TRP A 136 8.58 18.22 4.77
CA TRP A 136 8.90 17.17 3.82
C TRP A 136 10.07 17.62 2.94
N SER A 137 10.96 16.67 2.61
CA SER A 137 12.02 16.88 1.63
C SER A 137 11.46 17.19 0.24
N THR A 138 12.33 17.61 -0.66
CA THR A 138 12.03 17.56 -2.10
C THR A 138 11.81 16.11 -2.55
N VAL A 139 11.01 15.95 -3.60
CA VAL A 139 10.76 14.67 -4.27
C VAL A 139 12.07 14.03 -4.75
N GLN A 140 12.19 12.72 -4.56
CA GLN A 140 13.22 11.87 -5.14
C GLN A 140 12.55 10.93 -6.14
N ASP A 141 13.02 10.93 -7.40
CA ASP A 141 12.66 9.94 -8.41
C ASP A 141 13.72 8.83 -8.40
N ILE A 142 13.32 7.62 -8.02
CA ILE A 142 14.22 6.47 -7.91
C ILE A 142 13.97 5.42 -9.00
N THR A 143 13.21 5.77 -10.04
CA THR A 143 12.80 4.85 -11.11
C THR A 143 14.01 4.16 -11.75
N GLU A 144 14.99 4.94 -12.21
CA GLU A 144 16.18 4.40 -12.90
C GLU A 144 17.07 3.58 -11.96
N GLY A 145 17.21 4.02 -10.69
CA GLY A 145 18.03 3.33 -9.70
C GLY A 145 17.46 2.00 -9.22
N THR A 146 16.14 1.81 -9.34
CA THR A 146 15.44 0.66 -8.75
C THR A 146 14.94 -0.35 -9.80
N ILE A 147 14.46 0.13 -10.96
CA ILE A 147 13.75 -0.71 -11.93
C ILE A 147 14.22 -0.53 -13.38
N SER A 148 15.36 0.12 -13.64
CA SER A 148 15.81 0.40 -15.02
C SER A 148 15.86 -0.83 -15.94
N SER A 149 16.32 -1.98 -15.44
CA SER A 149 16.39 -3.24 -16.22
C SER A 149 15.02 -3.81 -16.58
N GLU A 150 14.00 -3.58 -15.75
CA GLU A 150 12.65 -4.12 -15.91
C GLU A 150 11.66 -3.10 -16.48
N TYR A 151 12.00 -1.81 -16.48
CA TYR A 151 11.09 -0.71 -16.80
C TYR A 151 10.40 -0.89 -18.16
N LYS A 152 11.15 -1.35 -19.17
CA LYS A 152 10.64 -1.60 -20.54
C LYS A 152 9.86 -2.92 -20.68
N ASN A 153 10.01 -3.84 -19.72
CA ASN A 153 9.28 -5.11 -19.70
C ASN A 153 7.89 -4.93 -19.08
N TRP A 154 7.57 -3.76 -18.53
CA TRP A 154 6.28 -3.48 -17.92
C TRP A 154 5.52 -2.47 -18.79
N ALA A 155 4.21 -2.63 -18.85
CA ALA A 155 3.35 -1.62 -19.46
C ALA A 155 3.06 -0.47 -18.48
N THR A 156 2.94 -0.78 -17.19
CA THR A 156 2.73 0.16 -16.08
C THR A 156 2.93 -0.59 -14.76
N PHE A 157 3.08 0.12 -13.65
CA PHE A 157 3.20 -0.44 -12.31
C PHE A 157 2.66 0.54 -11.25
N ALA A 158 2.43 0.07 -10.03
CA ALA A 158 2.15 0.94 -8.90
C ALA A 158 2.64 0.35 -7.57
N VAL A 159 2.70 1.19 -6.53
CA VAL A 159 2.94 0.79 -5.14
C VAL A 159 1.63 0.76 -4.34
N GLY A 160 1.59 -0.04 -3.28
CA GLY A 160 0.46 -0.20 -2.36
C GLY A 160 -0.89 -0.30 -3.09
N PRO A 161 -1.84 0.63 -2.83
CA PRO A 161 -1.78 1.76 -1.89
C PRO A 161 -1.84 1.33 -0.41
N GLY A 162 -1.70 2.30 0.50
CA GLY A 162 -1.73 2.06 1.95
C GLY A 162 -0.34 1.88 2.55
N HIS A 163 -0.21 1.30 3.74
CA HIS A 163 1.06 1.33 4.47
C HIS A 163 2.13 0.37 3.89
N GLY A 164 3.38 0.80 3.91
CA GLY A 164 4.54 -0.09 3.84
C GLY A 164 4.85 -0.71 5.21
N LEU A 165 5.86 -1.56 5.27
CA LEU A 165 6.19 -2.35 6.46
C LEU A 165 7.68 -2.21 6.81
N GLN A 166 7.99 -2.11 8.10
CA GLN A 166 9.35 -2.34 8.61
C GLN A 166 9.40 -3.72 9.26
N LEU A 167 10.32 -4.57 8.81
CA LEU A 167 10.50 -5.92 9.32
C LEU A 167 11.22 -5.94 10.67
N LEU A 168 11.04 -7.02 11.41
CA LEU A 168 11.72 -7.26 12.69
C LEU A 168 12.99 -8.13 12.52
N ASN A 169 13.55 -8.17 11.31
CA ASN A 169 14.86 -8.77 11.03
C ASN A 169 16.00 -7.89 11.56
N GLU A 170 17.22 -8.42 11.54
CA GLU A 170 18.41 -7.71 12.05
C GLU A 170 18.63 -6.35 11.38
N ALA A 171 18.47 -6.28 10.05
CA ALA A 171 18.64 -5.06 9.28
C ALA A 171 17.48 -4.06 9.41
N ARG A 172 16.37 -4.44 10.07
CA ARG A 172 15.13 -3.64 10.15
C ARG A 172 14.67 -3.17 8.76
N SER A 173 14.70 -4.10 7.80
CA SER A 173 14.44 -3.82 6.38
C SER A 173 13.05 -3.20 6.17
N LEU A 174 12.96 -2.28 5.23
CA LEU A 174 11.72 -1.66 4.77
C LEU A 174 11.18 -2.42 3.55
N VAL A 175 9.87 -2.66 3.53
CA VAL A 175 9.17 -3.38 2.46
C VAL A 175 8.01 -2.54 1.96
N ILE A 176 7.99 -2.26 0.66
CA ILE A 176 6.93 -1.51 -0.03
C ILE A 176 6.21 -2.48 -0.97
N PRO A 177 4.94 -2.84 -0.72
CA PRO A 177 4.20 -3.70 -1.62
C PRO A 177 3.94 -2.99 -2.95
N ALA A 178 3.98 -3.73 -4.07
CA ALA A 178 3.82 -3.19 -5.40
C ALA A 178 3.23 -4.22 -6.37
N TYR A 179 2.87 -3.80 -7.57
CA TYR A 179 2.52 -4.68 -8.67
C TYR A 179 2.93 -4.07 -10.01
N ALA A 180 3.18 -4.91 -11.02
CA ALA A 180 3.49 -4.46 -12.37
C ALA A 180 2.77 -5.30 -13.42
N TYR A 181 2.31 -4.66 -14.49
CA TYR A 181 1.74 -5.29 -15.67
C TYR A 181 2.86 -5.72 -16.64
N ARG A 182 3.24 -6.99 -16.58
CA ARG A 182 4.37 -7.55 -17.32
C ARG A 182 4.01 -7.84 -18.77
N ILE A 183 4.88 -7.42 -19.69
CA ILE A 183 4.82 -7.71 -21.12
C ILE A 183 5.60 -9.02 -21.35
N LEU A 184 4.93 -10.15 -21.12
CA LEU A 184 5.53 -11.48 -21.33
C LEU A 184 5.52 -11.91 -22.80
N ASP A 185 4.50 -11.47 -23.54
CA ASP A 185 4.35 -11.67 -24.98
C ASP A 185 3.91 -10.34 -25.64
N PRO A 186 4.65 -9.81 -26.64
CA PRO A 186 4.26 -8.62 -27.40
C PRO A 186 2.89 -8.72 -28.08
N LYS A 187 2.32 -9.91 -28.26
CA LYS A 187 1.01 -10.12 -28.88
C LYS A 187 -0.14 -10.24 -27.87
N GLN A 188 0.15 -10.45 -26.58
CA GLN A 188 -0.87 -10.64 -25.55
C GLN A 188 -1.05 -9.39 -24.68
N HIS A 189 -2.16 -9.32 -23.96
CA HIS A 189 -2.35 -8.27 -22.97
C HIS A 189 -1.32 -8.42 -21.83
N PRO A 190 -0.71 -7.32 -21.33
CA PRO A 190 0.17 -7.39 -20.17
C PRO A 190 -0.51 -8.06 -18.97
N THR A 191 0.22 -8.92 -18.24
CA THR A 191 -0.32 -9.67 -17.10
C THR A 191 0.21 -9.08 -15.79
N PRO A 192 -0.65 -8.66 -14.85
CA PRO A 192 -0.21 -8.07 -13.61
C PRO A 192 0.25 -9.12 -12.59
N HIS A 193 1.35 -8.81 -11.93
CA HIS A 193 1.84 -9.59 -10.79
C HIS A 193 2.27 -8.66 -9.65
N ALA A 194 1.88 -9.03 -8.43
CA ALA A 194 2.34 -8.40 -7.21
C ALA A 194 3.80 -8.76 -6.91
N PHE A 195 4.51 -7.87 -6.24
CA PHE A 195 5.88 -8.05 -5.74
C PHE A 195 6.13 -7.04 -4.61
N CYS A 196 7.37 -6.92 -4.13
CA CYS A 196 7.76 -5.90 -3.15
C CYS A 196 9.06 -5.20 -3.55
N PHE A 197 9.18 -3.91 -3.23
CA PHE A 197 10.47 -3.25 -3.12
C PHE A 197 11.01 -3.40 -1.70
N ILE A 198 12.32 -3.63 -1.56
CA ILE A 198 12.98 -3.94 -0.29
C ILE A 198 14.19 -3.04 -0.12
N SER A 199 14.35 -2.48 1.07
CA SER A 199 15.57 -1.77 1.47
C SER A 199 16.08 -2.34 2.78
N SER A 200 17.34 -2.75 2.82
CA SER A 200 18.01 -3.23 4.04
C SER A 200 18.99 -2.22 4.64
N ASP A 201 18.98 -0.99 4.13
CA ASP A 201 19.90 0.10 4.49
C ASP A 201 19.13 1.41 4.77
N HIS A 202 17.96 1.28 5.38
CA HIS A 202 17.17 2.40 5.90
C HIS A 202 16.72 3.40 4.81
N GLY A 203 16.38 2.85 3.64
CA GLY A 203 15.86 3.57 2.47
C GLY A 203 16.92 4.20 1.58
N THR A 204 18.19 3.84 1.73
CA THR A 204 19.30 4.40 0.93
C THR A 204 19.33 3.77 -0.46
N THR A 205 19.20 2.45 -0.54
CA THR A 205 19.05 1.69 -1.77
C THR A 205 17.79 0.82 -1.72
N TRP A 206 17.25 0.51 -2.90
CA TRP A 206 16.02 -0.26 -3.05
C TRP A 206 16.24 -1.35 -4.09
N GLU A 207 15.83 -2.56 -3.74
CA GLU A 207 15.87 -3.73 -4.61
C GLU A 207 14.44 -4.20 -4.89
N MET A 208 14.26 -4.82 -6.04
CA MET A 208 13.00 -5.43 -6.43
C MET A 208 13.01 -6.92 -6.08
N GLY A 209 12.02 -7.36 -5.31
CA GLY A 209 11.76 -8.78 -5.07
C GLY A 209 11.12 -9.47 -6.29
N ASN A 210 11.14 -10.80 -6.30
CA ASN A 210 10.51 -11.61 -7.33
C ASN A 210 8.98 -11.52 -7.27
N PHE A 211 8.36 -11.69 -8.43
CA PHE A 211 6.90 -11.64 -8.56
C PHE A 211 6.22 -12.81 -7.83
N VAL A 212 5.08 -12.52 -7.21
CA VAL A 212 4.12 -13.52 -6.76
C VAL A 212 3.64 -14.32 -7.99
N GLY A 213 3.96 -15.62 -7.98
CA GLY A 213 3.72 -16.50 -9.14
C GLY A 213 2.27 -16.98 -9.29
N LYS A 214 2.06 -17.76 -10.36
CA LYS A 214 0.84 -18.52 -10.74
C LYS A 214 -0.37 -17.69 -11.15
N GLU A 215 -0.86 -16.82 -10.27
CA GLU A 215 -2.10 -16.08 -10.49
C GLU A 215 -1.83 -14.61 -10.81
N SER A 216 -2.74 -14.03 -11.59
CA SER A 216 -2.76 -12.59 -11.88
C SER A 216 -3.16 -11.84 -10.62
N ALA A 217 -2.36 -10.85 -10.24
CA ALA A 217 -2.54 -10.09 -9.01
C ALA A 217 -2.12 -8.62 -9.20
N VAL A 218 -2.94 -7.70 -8.70
CA VAL A 218 -2.69 -6.25 -8.74
C VAL A 218 -2.39 -5.73 -7.33
N GLU A 219 -3.09 -4.71 -6.83
CA GLU A 219 -2.76 -4.07 -5.56
C GLU A 219 -2.70 -5.09 -4.40
N CYS A 220 -1.66 -4.97 -3.57
CA CYS A 220 -1.42 -5.88 -2.46
C CYS A 220 -0.93 -5.14 -1.22
N GLN A 221 -1.05 -5.81 -0.07
CA GLN A 221 -0.39 -5.42 1.17
C GLN A 221 0.28 -6.62 1.81
N VAL A 222 1.29 -6.34 2.62
CA VAL A 222 2.09 -7.36 3.32
C VAL A 222 2.07 -7.13 4.83
N ALA A 223 2.15 -8.24 5.56
CA ALA A 223 2.26 -8.23 7.02
C ALA A 223 3.29 -9.27 7.48
N GLU A 224 4.18 -8.90 8.40
CA GLU A 224 5.07 -9.86 9.03
C GLU A 224 4.32 -10.59 10.14
N VAL A 225 4.25 -11.92 10.04
CA VAL A 225 3.58 -12.77 11.03
C VAL A 225 4.57 -13.73 11.64
N HIS A 226 4.50 -13.90 12.96
CA HIS A 226 5.16 -14.99 13.66
C HIS A 226 4.21 -16.18 13.70
N THR A 227 4.58 -17.30 13.09
CA THR A 227 3.82 -18.55 13.15
C THR A 227 4.73 -19.74 13.36
N CYS A 228 4.33 -20.65 14.25
CA CYS A 228 5.07 -21.90 14.52
C CYS A 228 6.57 -21.67 14.82
N GLY A 229 6.89 -20.59 15.55
CA GLY A 229 8.28 -20.26 15.91
C GLY A 229 9.10 -19.58 14.80
N ARG A 230 8.48 -19.21 13.67
CA ARG A 230 9.16 -18.56 12.55
C ARG A 230 8.44 -17.28 12.13
N ARG A 231 9.19 -16.26 11.77
CA ARG A 231 8.65 -15.06 11.09
C ARG A 231 8.57 -15.30 9.59
N VAL A 232 7.42 -14.95 9.01
CA VAL A 232 7.20 -14.99 7.56
C VAL A 232 6.52 -13.70 7.12
N LEU A 233 6.75 -13.31 5.88
CA LEU A 233 6.07 -12.19 5.28
C LEU A 233 4.87 -12.70 4.49
N TYR A 234 3.67 -12.42 5.00
CA TYR A 234 2.43 -12.78 4.34
C TYR A 234 1.99 -11.66 3.38
N CYS A 235 1.62 -12.02 2.15
CA CYS A 235 1.12 -11.11 1.13
C CYS A 235 -0.34 -11.44 0.78
N ASN A 236 -1.18 -10.41 0.73
CA ASN A 236 -2.57 -10.51 0.29
C ASN A 236 -2.84 -9.54 -0.86
N ALA A 237 -3.16 -10.07 -2.03
CA ALA A 237 -3.28 -9.31 -3.26
C ALA A 237 -4.68 -9.41 -3.87
N ARG A 238 -5.08 -8.32 -4.54
CA ARG A 238 -6.34 -8.22 -5.27
C ARG A 238 -6.29 -9.06 -6.54
N SER A 239 -7.41 -9.70 -6.84
CA SER A 239 -7.64 -10.41 -8.09
C SER A 239 -8.99 -10.02 -8.72
N SER A 240 -9.12 -10.25 -10.02
CA SER A 240 -10.40 -10.16 -10.74
C SER A 240 -11.09 -11.51 -10.91
N LYS A 241 -10.64 -12.55 -10.20
CA LYS A 241 -11.12 -13.94 -10.34
C LYS A 241 -12.00 -14.40 -9.17
N GLY A 242 -12.64 -13.47 -8.47
CA GLY A 242 -13.65 -13.77 -7.44
C GLY A 242 -13.11 -14.16 -6.06
N ALA A 243 -11.79 -14.26 -5.88
CA ALA A 243 -11.15 -14.54 -4.61
C ALA A 243 -9.79 -13.81 -4.47
N ARG A 244 -9.39 -13.49 -3.24
CA ARG A 244 -8.05 -12.92 -2.97
C ARG A 244 -6.95 -13.91 -3.34
N ILE A 245 -5.78 -13.37 -3.71
CA ILE A 245 -4.55 -14.15 -3.87
C ILE A 245 -3.71 -13.99 -2.60
N GLN A 246 -3.22 -15.11 -2.06
CA GLN A 246 -2.29 -15.11 -0.93
C GLN A 246 -0.98 -15.79 -1.31
N ALA A 247 0.10 -15.25 -0.76
CA ALA A 247 1.44 -15.80 -0.88
C ALA A 247 2.24 -15.56 0.40
N VAL A 248 3.26 -16.37 0.63
CA VAL A 248 4.12 -16.29 1.81
C VAL A 248 5.57 -16.22 1.38
N SER A 249 6.31 -15.27 1.93
CA SER A 249 7.75 -15.18 1.75
C SER A 249 8.48 -15.57 3.04
N TYR A 250 9.45 -16.46 2.87
CA TYR A 250 10.32 -16.97 3.92
C TYR A 250 11.67 -16.24 3.98
N ASN A 251 11.91 -15.32 3.04
CA ASN A 251 13.13 -14.55 2.86
C ASN A 251 12.81 -13.06 2.67
N HIS A 252 11.94 -12.53 3.54
CA HIS A 252 11.72 -11.09 3.72
C HIS A 252 11.17 -10.34 2.48
N GLY A 253 10.45 -11.05 1.61
CA GLY A 253 9.82 -10.49 0.40
C GLY A 253 10.61 -10.67 -0.89
N VAL A 254 11.81 -11.28 -0.83
CA VAL A 254 12.62 -11.54 -2.02
C VAL A 254 11.94 -12.57 -2.91
N ASP A 255 11.44 -13.67 -2.35
CA ASP A 255 10.67 -14.70 -3.06
C ASP A 255 9.37 -14.99 -2.34
N PHE A 256 8.31 -15.24 -3.11
CA PHE A 256 7.02 -15.65 -2.59
C PHE A 256 6.69 -17.08 -3.02
N GLU A 257 6.47 -17.94 -2.03
CA GLU A 257 5.83 -19.23 -2.22
C GLU A 257 4.31 -19.08 -2.23
N GLY A 258 3.62 -19.94 -2.99
CA GLY A 258 2.17 -19.89 -3.12
C GLY A 258 1.73 -19.07 -4.33
N GLY A 259 0.95 -18.01 -4.11
CA GLY A 259 0.20 -17.30 -5.15
C GLY A 259 -1.13 -17.99 -5.44
N GLN A 260 -1.86 -18.39 -4.39
CA GLN A 260 -3.06 -19.20 -4.48
C GLN A 260 -4.31 -18.39 -4.15
N ARG A 261 -5.42 -18.78 -4.78
CA ARG A 261 -6.75 -18.26 -4.47
C ARG A 261 -7.19 -18.70 -3.08
N VAL A 262 -7.81 -17.79 -2.35
CA VAL A 262 -8.41 -18.08 -1.03
C VAL A 262 -9.90 -17.81 -1.10
N GLU A 263 -10.67 -18.87 -1.38
CA GLU A 263 -12.12 -18.79 -1.64
C GLU A 263 -12.93 -18.23 -0.45
N MET A 264 -12.39 -18.28 0.76
CA MET A 264 -13.02 -17.67 1.94
C MET A 264 -12.95 -16.14 1.93
N LEU A 265 -12.03 -15.54 1.16
CA LEU A 265 -11.88 -14.11 1.00
C LEU A 265 -12.34 -13.72 -0.41
N VAL A 266 -13.63 -13.41 -0.53
CA VAL A 266 -14.29 -13.12 -1.81
C VAL A 266 -13.82 -11.78 -2.41
N GLU A 267 -13.79 -11.74 -3.75
CA GLU A 267 -13.61 -10.50 -4.52
C GLU A 267 -14.90 -10.15 -5.28
N PRO A 268 -15.32 -8.86 -5.35
CA PRO A 268 -16.35 -8.43 -6.29
C PRO A 268 -15.87 -8.62 -7.75
N PRO A 269 -16.74 -8.43 -8.77
CA PRO A 269 -16.43 -8.83 -10.16
C PRO A 269 -15.17 -8.22 -10.78
N PHE A 270 -14.76 -7.02 -10.35
CA PHE A 270 -13.52 -6.36 -10.80
C PHE A 270 -12.43 -6.35 -9.73
N GLY A 271 -12.65 -7.06 -8.64
CA GLY A 271 -11.89 -6.96 -7.40
C GLY A 271 -11.96 -5.60 -6.71
N CYS A 272 -11.44 -5.54 -5.50
CA CYS A 272 -11.24 -4.30 -4.75
C CYS A 272 -9.93 -4.33 -3.96
N HIS A 273 -9.40 -3.16 -3.62
CA HIS A 273 -8.29 -3.09 -2.70
C HIS A 273 -8.72 -3.62 -1.31
N GLY A 274 -7.82 -4.32 -0.63
CA GLY A 274 -8.00 -4.78 0.74
C GLY A 274 -6.75 -4.49 1.56
N SER A 275 -6.91 -4.29 2.86
CA SER A 275 -5.79 -4.01 3.75
C SER A 275 -5.57 -5.16 4.72
N VAL A 276 -4.31 -5.48 5.01
CA VAL A 276 -3.93 -6.48 6.01
C VAL A 276 -2.89 -5.90 6.97
N THR A 277 -3.00 -6.25 8.25
CA THR A 277 -1.99 -5.96 9.27
C THR A 277 -1.89 -7.12 10.27
N ALA A 278 -0.72 -7.33 10.84
CA ALA A 278 -0.49 -8.31 11.89
C ALA A 278 -0.55 -7.65 13.27
N PHE A 279 -1.11 -8.34 14.25
CA PHE A 279 -1.14 -7.89 15.63
C PHE A 279 -0.89 -9.05 16.61
N PRO A 280 -0.38 -8.75 17.83
CA PRO A 280 -0.17 -9.78 18.84
C PRO A 280 -1.47 -10.51 19.18
N PRO A 281 -1.43 -11.82 19.45
CA PRO A 281 -2.62 -12.53 19.90
C PRO A 281 -3.09 -12.01 21.27
N PRO A 282 -4.35 -12.27 21.67
CA PRO A 282 -4.82 -12.00 23.02
C PRO A 282 -3.89 -12.63 24.06
N ARG A 283 -3.70 -11.97 25.21
CA ARG A 283 -2.76 -12.42 26.25
C ARG A 283 -3.02 -13.85 26.74
N ASP A 284 -4.28 -14.28 26.71
CA ASP A 284 -4.70 -15.61 27.17
C ASP A 284 -4.67 -16.67 26.06
N ALA A 285 -4.17 -16.33 24.87
CA ALA A 285 -4.05 -17.28 23.77
C ALA A 285 -2.99 -18.35 24.09
N ARG A 286 -3.36 -19.61 23.86
CA ARG A 286 -2.46 -20.77 24.05
C ARG A 286 -1.26 -20.74 23.09
N CYS A 287 -1.43 -20.12 21.92
CA CYS A 287 -0.39 -19.95 20.92
C CYS A 287 0.01 -18.48 20.86
N GLN A 288 1.32 -18.20 20.80
CA GLN A 288 1.88 -16.85 20.68
C GLN A 288 2.13 -16.47 19.21
N ASP A 289 1.41 -17.12 18.29
CA ASP A 289 1.40 -16.79 16.87
C ASP A 289 0.66 -15.46 16.65
N SER A 290 1.17 -14.64 15.73
CA SER A 290 0.53 -13.39 15.33
C SER A 290 -0.85 -13.65 14.74
N TRP A 291 -1.80 -12.76 15.03
CA TRP A 291 -3.11 -12.73 14.37
C TRP A 291 -3.08 -11.74 13.21
N LEU A 292 -3.91 -11.99 12.20
CA LEU A 292 -4.07 -11.09 11.06
C LEU A 292 -5.43 -10.40 11.12
N LEU A 293 -5.42 -9.09 10.88
CA LEU A 293 -6.64 -8.33 10.64
C LEU A 293 -6.70 -7.95 9.17
N TYR A 294 -7.79 -8.33 8.50
CA TYR A 294 -8.04 -8.01 7.11
C TYR A 294 -9.33 -7.21 6.96
N THR A 295 -9.31 -6.19 6.10
CA THR A 295 -10.48 -5.36 5.80
C THR A 295 -10.70 -5.24 4.29
N HIS A 296 -11.93 -5.56 3.85
CA HIS A 296 -12.34 -5.57 2.45
C HIS A 296 -13.87 -5.64 2.32
N PRO A 297 -14.46 -5.23 1.19
CA PRO A 297 -15.87 -5.49 0.91
C PRO A 297 -16.24 -6.98 0.99
N THR A 298 -17.38 -7.32 1.58
CA THR A 298 -17.84 -8.72 1.69
C THR A 298 -18.97 -9.08 0.73
N ASP A 299 -19.54 -8.10 0.02
CA ASP A 299 -20.56 -8.36 -1.00
C ASP A 299 -19.89 -8.82 -2.31
N PRO A 300 -20.15 -10.05 -2.79
CA PRO A 300 -19.54 -10.55 -4.02
C PRO A 300 -20.09 -9.89 -5.30
N LYS A 301 -21.14 -9.06 -5.21
CA LYS A 301 -21.81 -8.43 -6.36
C LYS A 301 -21.52 -6.94 -6.49
N VAL A 302 -21.13 -6.28 -5.41
CA VAL A 302 -20.98 -4.81 -5.37
C VAL A 302 -19.86 -4.42 -4.42
N GLN A 303 -19.20 -3.28 -4.67
CA GLN A 303 -18.29 -2.67 -3.69
C GLN A 303 -19.08 -2.03 -2.53
N LYS A 304 -19.88 -2.81 -1.80
CA LYS A 304 -20.68 -2.39 -0.64
C LYS A 304 -20.56 -3.44 0.47
N GLY A 305 -20.66 -2.99 1.72
CA GLY A 305 -20.55 -3.86 2.91
C GLY A 305 -19.10 -4.11 3.28
N HIS A 306 -18.57 -3.36 4.25
CA HIS A 306 -17.26 -3.64 4.83
C HIS A 306 -17.42 -4.77 5.84
N GLY A 307 -16.65 -5.85 5.71
CA GLY A 307 -16.51 -6.86 6.75
C GLY A 307 -15.06 -6.93 7.23
N MET A 308 -14.90 -7.32 8.49
CA MET A 308 -13.60 -7.70 9.05
C MET A 308 -13.64 -9.20 9.31
N PRO A 309 -13.17 -10.05 8.39
CA PRO A 309 -12.86 -11.43 8.72
C PRO A 309 -11.69 -11.39 9.72
N LEU A 310 -11.96 -11.79 10.96
CA LEU A 310 -10.92 -12.14 11.92
C LEU A 310 -10.58 -13.61 11.65
N SER A 311 -9.33 -13.88 11.28
CA SER A 311 -8.80 -15.24 11.11
C SER A 311 -7.52 -15.40 11.90
#